data_AF-A0ABC9R5L4-F1
#
_entry.id   AF-A0ABC9R5L4-F1
#
_cell.length_a   1.000
_cell.length_b   1.000
_cell.length_c   1.000
_cell.angle_alpha   90.00
_cell.angle_beta   90.00
_cell.angle_gamma   90.00
#
_symmetry.space_group_name_H-M   'P 1'
#
loop_
_entity.id
_entity.type
_entity.pdbx_description
1 polymer ?
#
loop_
_entity_poly.entity_id
_entity_poly.type
_entity_poly.pdbx_seq_one_letter_code
_entity_poly.pdbx_strand_id
1 'polypeptide(L)' 'MYKSLSDLYRRELDNFLQLWSGDFESKILKASWTDKTYKYGEVLRHVIVHEIHHIGQISIWARELNLQPVSANLIGRGL' A
#
# COMPACT_ATOMS: atom_id res chain seq x y z
N MET A 1 20.36 -2.25 -0.82
CA MET A 1 19.81 -1.06 -0.17
C MET A 1 18.28 -0.99 -0.29
N TYR A 2 17.70 -0.97 -1.49
CA TYR A 2 16.23 -0.89 -1.65
C TYR A 2 15.48 -2.13 -1.17
N LYS A 3 16.01 -3.33 -1.43
CA LYS A 3 15.39 -4.59 -0.98
C LYS A 3 15.37 -4.69 0.56
N SER A 4 16.50 -4.43 1.22
CA SER A 4 16.59 -4.46 2.68
C SER A 4 15.66 -3.45 3.36
N LEU A 5 15.47 -2.27 2.76
CA LEU A 5 14.51 -1.28 3.28
C LEU A 5 13.06 -1.73 3.05
N SER A 6 12.75 -2.27 1.88
CA SER A 6 11.44 -2.84 1.57
C SER A 6 11.09 -4.00 2.52
N ASP A 7 12.05 -4.88 2.80
CA ASP A 7 11.88 -6.01 3.71
C ASP A 7 11.75 -5.56 5.18
N LEU A 8 12.41 -4.46 5.57
CA LEU A 8 12.22 -3.85 6.88
C LEU A 8 10.78 -3.34 7.03
N TYR A 9 10.31 -2.49 6.12
CA TYR A 9 8.96 -1.94 6.22
C TYR A 9 7.87 -3.00 6.08
N ARG A 10 8.06 -4.03 5.26
CA ARG A 10 7.12 -5.16 5.20
C ARG A 10 6.96 -5.84 6.55
N ARG A 11 8.05 -6.09 7.28
CA ARG A 11 7.99 -6.72 8.61
C ARG A 11 7.27 -5.84 9.62
N GLU A 12 7.52 -4.53 9.60
CA GLU A 12 6.82 -3.59 10.50
C GLU A 12 5.32 -3.50 10.17
N LEU A 13 4.97 -3.43 8.89
CA LEU A 13 3.59 -3.40 8.44
C LEU A 13 2.85 -4.71 8.72
N ASP A 14 3.50 -5.86 8.55
CA ASP A 14 2.89 -7.17 8.83
C ASP A 14 2.47 -7.28 10.29
N ASN A 15 3.34 -6.86 11.22
CA ASN A 15 2.99 -6.79 12.65
C ASN A 15 1.77 -5.90 12.91
N PHE A 16 1.69 -4.74 12.23
CA PHE A 16 0.56 -3.83 12.36
C PHE A 16 -0.74 -4.43 11.78
N LEU A 17 -0.67 -5.05 10.60
CA LEU A 17 -1.83 -5.64 9.91
C LEU A 17 -2.35 -6.88 10.62
N GLN A 18 -1.49 -7.69 11.24
CA GLN A 18 -1.90 -8.84 12.07
C GLN A 18 -2.69 -8.42 13.31
N LEU A 19 -2.46 -7.21 13.82
CA LEU A 19 -3.21 -6.63 14.95
C LEU A 19 -4.49 -5.90 14.51
N TRP A 20 -4.75 -5.81 13.20
CA TRP A 20 -5.90 -5.08 12.69
C TRP A 20 -7.21 -5.76 13.10
N SER A 21 -8.09 -4.98 13.73
CA SER A 21 -9.47 -5.39 14.07
C SER A 21 -10.47 -4.40 13.48
N GLY A 22 -11.76 -4.76 13.47
CA GLY A 22 -12.83 -3.88 12.99
C GLY A 22 -12.87 -2.51 13.71
N ASP A 23 -12.40 -2.44 14.96
CA ASP A 23 -12.35 -1.18 15.71
C ASP A 23 -11.42 -0.15 15.07
N PHE A 24 -10.35 -0.61 14.41
CA PHE A 24 -9.41 0.26 13.71
C PHE A 24 -10.08 1.00 12.54
N GLU A 25 -11.15 0.49 11.94
CA GLU A 25 -11.85 1.18 10.85
C GLU A 25 -12.33 2.57 11.25
N SER A 26 -12.77 2.74 12.51
CA SER A 26 -13.32 4.00 13.03
C SER A 26 -12.32 4.80 13.87
N LYS A 27 -11.16 4.23 14.22
CA LYS A 27 -10.14 4.88 15.04
C LYS A 27 -9.67 6.17 14.38
N ILE A 28 -9.58 7.25 15.16
CA ILE A 28 -9.11 8.54 14.68
C ILE A 28 -7.59 8.55 14.60
N LEU A 29 -7.09 8.92 13.42
CA LEU A 29 -5.70 9.23 13.13
C LEU A 29 -5.52 10.74 13.10
N LYS A 30 -4.60 11.24 13.93
CA LYS A 30 -4.09 12.61 13.84
C LYS A 30 -2.71 12.57 13.19
N ALA A 31 -2.64 13.01 11.94
CA ALA A 31 -1.39 13.08 11.21
C ALA A 31 -0.55 14.28 11.69
N SER A 32 0.77 14.14 11.74
CA SER A 32 1.66 15.22 12.21
C SER A 32 1.84 16.37 11.20
N TRP A 33 1.50 16.13 9.93
CA TRP A 33 1.70 17.07 8.83
C TRP A 33 0.45 17.90 8.47
N THR A 34 -0.66 17.72 9.19
CA THR A 34 -1.91 18.47 8.94
C THR A 34 -2.78 18.54 10.18
N ASP A 35 -3.58 19.61 10.30
CA ASP A 35 -4.57 19.77 11.37
C ASP A 35 -5.84 18.93 11.15
N LYS A 36 -5.94 18.27 9.99
CA LYS A 36 -7.05 17.36 9.68
C LYS A 36 -6.90 16.05 10.44
N THR A 37 -8.05 15.46 10.76
CA THR A 37 -8.11 14.09 11.29
C THR A 37 -8.69 13.16 10.24
N TYR A 38 -8.24 11.92 10.27
CA TYR A 38 -8.67 10.85 9.36
C TYR A 38 -9.11 9.65 10.16
N LYS A 39 -9.79 8.72 9.52
CA LYS A 39 -9.97 7.37 10.08
C LYS A 39 -8.86 6.46 9.61
N TYR A 40 -8.39 5.58 10.48
CA TYR A 40 -7.38 4.57 10.12
C TYR A 40 -7.82 3.75 8.90
N GLY A 41 -9.08 3.32 8.84
CA GLY A 41 -9.61 2.59 7.68
C GLY A 41 -9.61 3.40 6.37
N GLU A 42 -9.87 4.70 6.45
CA GLU A 42 -9.79 5.61 5.28
C GLU A 42 -8.35 5.69 4.76
N VAL A 43 -7.38 5.83 5.66
CA VAL A 43 -5.96 5.86 5.31
C VAL A 43 -5.50 4.52 4.74
N LEU A 44 -5.91 3.39 5.31
CA LEU A 44 -5.55 2.06 4.80
C LEU A 44 -6.05 1.88 3.36
N ARG A 45 -7.32 2.21 3.08
CA ARG A 45 -7.86 2.17 1.71
C ARG A 45 -7.16 3.13 0.77
N HIS A 46 -6.82 4.33 1.24
CA HIS A 46 -6.05 5.30 0.47
C HIS A 46 -4.69 4.75 0.07
N VAL A 47 -3.95 4.14 1.00
CA VAL A 47 -2.63 3.53 0.73
C VAL A 47 -2.73 2.37 -0.26
N ILE A 48 -3.75 1.50 -0.14
CA ILE A 48 -4.01 0.41 -1.10
C ILE A 48 -4.17 0.97 -2.53
N VAL A 49 -5.00 2.00 -2.70
CA VAL A 49 -5.22 2.64 -4.01
C VAL A 49 -3.95 3.34 -4.49
N HIS A 50 -3.18 3.97 -3.60
CA HIS A 50 -1.92 4.62 -3.94
C HIS A 50 -0.88 3.63 -4.49
N GLU A 51 -0.78 2.44 -3.90
CA GLU A 51 0.12 1.39 -4.40
C GLU A 51 -0.30 0.89 -5.78
N ILE A 52 -1.60 0.61 -5.97
CA ILE A 52 -2.14 0.22 -7.28
C ILE A 52 -1.86 1.30 -8.34
N HIS A 53 -2.06 2.58 -7.98
CA HIS A 53 -1.80 3.72 -8.85
C HIS A 53 -0.32 3.78 -9.29
N HIS A 54 0.61 3.70 -8.34
CA HIS A 54 2.04 3.76 -8.64
C HIS A 54 2.55 2.52 -9.41
N ILE A 55 2.05 1.32 -9.11
CA ILE A 55 2.36 0.12 -9.92
C ILE A 55 1.83 0.29 -11.35
N GLY A 56 0.67 0.93 -11.52
CA GLY A 56 0.14 1.34 -12.82
C GLY A 56 1.11 2.23 -13.60
N GLN A 57 1.63 3.29 -12.97
CA GLN A 57 2.65 4.18 -13.56
C GLN A 57 3.92 3.42 -13.96
N ILE A 58 4.44 2.57 -13.08
CA ILE A 58 5.63 1.76 -13.37
C ILE A 58 5.39 0.81 -14.55
N SER A 59 4.16 0.31 -14.73
CA SER A 59 3.82 -0.51 -15.89
C SER A 59 3.93 0.23 -17.22
N ILE A 60 3.72 1.55 -17.24
CA ILE A 60 3.94 2.38 -18.43
C ILE A 60 5.43 2.49 -18.71
N TRP A 61 6.23 2.84 -17.72
CA TRP A 61 7.69 2.94 -17.86
C TRP A 61 8.33 1.61 -18.29
N ALA A 62 7.84 0.48 -17.79
CA ALA A 62 8.31 -0.83 -18.23
C ALA A 62 8.13 -1.00 -19.74
N ARG A 63 6.96 -0.63 -20.29
CA ARG A 63 6.68 -0.70 -21.73
C ARG A 63 7.55 0.27 -22.53
N GLU A 64 7.74 1.49 -22.04
CA GLU A 64 8.62 2.48 -22.69
C GLU A 64 10.08 2.00 -22.77
N LEU A 65 10.52 1.22 -21.79
CA LEU A 65 11.83 0.56 -21.77
C LEU A 65 11.87 -0.77 -22.55
N ASN A 66 10.81 -1.12 -23.29
CA ASN A 66 10.65 -2.40 -23.99
C ASN A 66 10.72 -3.64 -23.06
N LEU A 67 10.36 -3.49 -21.79
CA LEU A 67 10.23 -4.57 -20.81
C LEU A 67 8.78 -5.02 -20.71
N GLN A 68 8.58 -6.31 -20.39
CA GLN A 68 7.26 -6.83 -20.07
C GLN A 68 6.85 -6.38 -18.66
N PRO A 69 5.72 -5.66 -18.49
CA PRO A 69 5.26 -5.25 -17.17
C PRO A 69 4.72 -6.46 -16.39
N VAL A 70 4.81 -6.38 -15.06
CA VAL A 70 4.15 -7.34 -14.18
C VAL A 70 2.63 -7.23 -14.36
N SER A 71 1.93 -8.37 -14.41
CA SER A 71 0.47 -8.39 -14.52
C SER A 71 -0.17 -7.66 -13.34
N ALA A 72 -1.19 -6.85 -13.61
CA ALA A 72 -2.04 -6.21 -12.61
C ALA A 72 -3.31 -7.03 -12.30
N ASN A 73 -3.52 -8.18 -12.96
CA ASN A 73 -4.72 -8.99 -12.76
C ASN A 73 -4.74 -9.56 -11.33
N LEU A 74 -5.78 -9.26 -10.57
CA LEU A 74 -5.99 -9.77 -9.22
C LEU A 74 -6.66 -11.16 -9.21
N ILE A 75 -7.48 -11.45 -10.22
CA ILE A 75 -8.27 -12.69 -10.29
C ILE A 75 -7.33 -13.89 -10.46
N GLY A 76 -7.55 -14.94 -9.65
CA GLY A 76 -6.80 -16.21 -9.77
C GLY A 76 -5.42 -16.22 -9.10
N ARG A 77 -5.13 -15.28 -8.19
CA ARG A 77 -3.84 -15.23 -7.47
C ARG A 77 -3.75 -16.07 -6.19
N GLY A 78 -4.86 -16.67 -5.73
CA GLY A 78 -4.88 -17.48 -4.51
C GLY A 78 -4.52 -16.69 -3.25
N LEU A 79 -5.04 -15.46 -3.15
CA LEU A 79 -4.92 -14.58 -1.98
C LEU A 79 -5.98 -14.89 -0.93
#